data_AF-A0A9E5MA74-F1
#
_entry.id   AF-A0A9E5MA74-F1
#
_cell.length_a   1.000
_cell.length_b   1.000
_cell.length_c   1.000
_cell.angle_alpha   90.00
_cell.angle_beta   90.00
_cell.angle_gamma   90.00
#
_symmetry.space_group_name_H-M   'P 1'
#
loop_
_entity.id
_entity.type
_entity.pdbx_description
1 polymer ?
#
loop_
_entity_poly.entity_id
_entity_poly.type
_entity_poly.pdbx_seq_one_letter_code
_entity_poly.pdbx_strand_id
1 'polypeptide(L)'
;MDHREPYQGEVPSTISQTLINLIHISDTHICDAQSPARVEYLDRYADPHHPISKALGTLVGTYRAHESLSTQVFESMIQAINRTDIGPISKRKIDSVIITGDLTDNAQRNELLWFSALLKGEKIRPDSGSHTEWEGAGGKIYSPFYWNPHGTPKGERNDYPRELYGFPTIQELMHAVRAPFYASGINHLWLAVHGNHDALLQGTVAPSLPLTLAAQNDEKITAIADEVALQALSNVSEVGPASYPDVT
;
A
#
# COMPACT_ATOMS: atom_id res chain seq x y z
N MET A 1 -4.81 -20.64 -11.79
CA MET A 1 -4.02 -21.04 -12.99
C MET A 1 -3.19 -19.83 -13.34
N ASP A 2 -1.86 -19.94 -13.35
CA ASP A 2 -0.99 -18.85 -13.80
C ASP A 2 -1.31 -18.54 -15.26
N HIS A 3 -1.93 -17.39 -15.51
CA HIS A 3 -2.06 -16.85 -16.85
C HIS A 3 -0.67 -16.37 -17.27
N ARG A 4 0.16 -17.28 -17.78
CA ARG A 4 1.43 -16.90 -18.40
C ARG A 4 1.09 -16.04 -19.60
N GLU A 5 1.39 -14.76 -19.51
CA GLU A 5 1.33 -13.89 -20.67
C GLU A 5 2.20 -14.48 -21.79
N PRO A 6 1.74 -14.46 -23.05
CA PRO A 6 2.53 -14.95 -24.16
C PRO A 6 3.77 -14.08 -24.31
N TYR A 7 4.95 -14.68 -24.05
CA TYR A 7 6.22 -14.03 -24.30
C TYR A 7 6.31 -13.59 -25.76
N GLN A 8 6.69 -12.33 -26.01
CA GLN A 8 6.99 -11.86 -27.36
C GLN A 8 8.45 -12.15 -27.72
N GLY A 9 8.64 -12.91 -28.81
CA GLY A 9 9.94 -13.27 -29.35
C GLY A 9 10.30 -14.74 -29.16
N GLU A 10 11.49 -15.15 -29.57
CA GLU A 10 12.06 -16.46 -29.25
C GLU A 10 12.81 -16.39 -27.92
N VAL A 11 12.63 -17.40 -27.05
CA VAL A 11 13.46 -17.54 -25.85
C VAL A 11 14.89 -17.77 -26.34
N PRO A 12 15.87 -16.95 -25.95
CA PRO A 12 17.24 -17.13 -26.41
C PRO A 12 17.73 -18.54 -26.08
N SER A 13 18.05 -19.32 -27.12
CA SER A 13 18.51 -20.71 -26.97
C SER A 13 20.00 -20.80 -26.59
N THR A 14 20.74 -19.70 -26.78
CA THR A 14 22.15 -19.56 -26.39
C THR A 14 22.40 -18.20 -25.78
N ILE A 15 23.05 -18.17 -24.61
CA ILE A 15 23.56 -16.94 -23.99
C ILE A 15 25.03 -16.84 -24.41
N SER A 16 25.34 -15.94 -25.35
CA SER A 16 26.73 -15.69 -25.74
C SER A 16 27.49 -14.90 -24.66
N GLN A 17 26.83 -13.91 -24.06
CA GLN A 17 27.39 -13.06 -23.03
C GLN A 17 26.30 -12.38 -22.20
N THR A 18 26.46 -12.37 -20.87
CA THR A 18 25.65 -11.56 -19.97
C THR A 18 26.37 -10.25 -19.67
N LEU A 19 25.69 -9.12 -19.89
CA LEU A 19 26.24 -7.79 -19.60
C LEU A 19 25.98 -7.39 -18.15
N ILE A 20 24.74 -7.57 -17.69
CA ILE A 20 24.29 -7.26 -16.33
C ILE A 20 23.14 -8.19 -15.94
N ASN A 21 23.03 -8.49 -14.64
CA ASN A 21 21.88 -9.14 -14.03
C ASN A 21 21.27 -8.21 -12.99
N LEU A 22 19.98 -7.92 -13.15
CA LEU A 22 19.25 -7.01 -12.28
C LEU A 22 18.08 -7.74 -11.64
N ILE A 23 17.85 -7.48 -10.36
CA ILE A 23 16.54 -7.70 -9.75
C ILE A 23 15.77 -6.40 -9.87
N HIS A 24 14.57 -6.44 -10.42
CA HIS A 24 13.72 -5.27 -10.60
C HIS A 24 12.47 -5.42 -9.74
N ILE A 25 12.23 -4.44 -8.89
CA ILE A 25 11.02 -4.30 -8.08
C ILE A 25 10.46 -2.88 -8.24
N SER A 26 9.20 -2.69 -7.90
CA SER A 26 8.50 -1.40 -8.00
C SER A 26 7.31 -1.41 -7.04
N ASP A 27 6.71 -0.25 -6.80
CA ASP A 27 5.37 -0.13 -6.21
C ASP A 27 5.28 -0.76 -4.81
N THR A 28 6.32 -0.56 -3.99
CA THR A 28 6.37 -1.11 -2.64
C THR A 28 5.29 -0.51 -1.74
N HIS A 29 4.90 0.75 -2.01
CA HIS A 29 3.82 1.46 -1.34
C HIS A 29 3.87 1.29 0.18
N ILE A 30 5.03 1.58 0.78
CA ILE A 30 5.16 1.57 2.24
C ILE A 30 4.17 2.59 2.79
N CYS A 31 3.20 2.08 3.56
CA CYS A 31 1.98 2.79 3.87
C CYS A 31 1.84 2.99 5.37
N ASP A 32 1.62 4.24 5.77
CA ASP A 32 1.07 4.59 7.07
C ASP A 32 -0.46 4.48 7.05
N ALA A 33 -0.97 3.26 7.22
CA ALA A 33 -2.40 2.98 7.19
C ALA A 33 -3.19 3.61 8.37
N GLN A 34 -2.50 4.17 9.37
CA GLN A 34 -3.14 4.88 10.49
C GLN A 34 -3.21 6.39 10.25
N SER A 35 -2.49 6.91 9.25
CA SER A 35 -2.46 8.33 8.94
C SER A 35 -3.87 8.90 8.75
N PRO A 36 -4.21 10.04 9.41
CA PRO A 36 -5.50 10.68 9.23
C PRO A 36 -5.74 11.20 7.81
N ALA A 37 -4.67 11.43 7.03
CA ALA A 37 -4.75 11.91 5.66
C ALA A 37 -5.09 10.81 4.63
N ARG A 38 -5.13 9.54 5.04
CA ARG A 38 -5.55 8.47 4.15
C ARG A 38 -7.01 8.67 3.70
N VAL A 39 -7.34 8.23 2.49
CA VAL A 39 -8.69 8.36 1.92
C VAL A 39 -9.38 7.02 1.71
N GLU A 40 -9.15 6.05 2.60
CA GLU A 40 -9.78 4.72 2.52
C GLU A 40 -11.31 4.79 2.51
N TYR A 41 -11.89 5.88 3.02
CA TYR A 41 -13.33 6.12 3.03
C TYR A 41 -13.92 6.32 1.64
N LEU A 42 -13.12 6.64 0.63
CA LEU A 42 -13.58 6.79 -0.75
C LEU A 42 -13.75 5.46 -1.49
N ASP A 43 -13.02 4.41 -1.10
CA ASP A 43 -12.98 3.13 -1.81
C ASP A 43 -14.37 2.49 -1.93
N ARG A 44 -15.14 2.56 -0.83
CA ARG A 44 -16.47 1.96 -0.71
C ARG A 44 -17.48 2.44 -1.75
N TYR A 45 -17.30 3.64 -2.31
CA TYR A 45 -18.28 4.19 -3.27
C TYR A 45 -18.16 3.51 -4.63
N ALA A 46 -16.99 2.93 -4.95
CA ALA A 46 -16.78 2.12 -6.15
C ALA A 46 -17.17 0.65 -5.97
N ASP A 47 -17.52 0.22 -4.75
CA ASP A 47 -17.96 -1.14 -4.52
C ASP A 47 -19.23 -1.45 -5.35
N PRO A 48 -19.30 -2.61 -6.03
CA PRO A 48 -20.44 -2.93 -6.92
C PRO A 48 -21.81 -2.92 -6.24
N HIS A 49 -21.83 -3.05 -4.90
CA HIS A 49 -23.04 -3.05 -4.09
C HIS A 49 -23.41 -1.67 -3.53
N HIS A 50 -22.55 -0.65 -3.68
CA HIS A 50 -22.85 0.72 -3.29
C HIS A 50 -23.81 1.38 -4.29
N PRO A 51 -24.88 2.09 -3.86
CA PRO A 51 -25.87 2.67 -4.77
C PRO A 51 -25.31 3.58 -5.87
N ILE A 52 -24.30 4.39 -5.55
CA ILE A 52 -23.69 5.36 -6.49
C ILE A 52 -22.59 4.77 -7.38
N SER A 53 -22.15 3.52 -7.17
CA SER A 53 -21.03 2.92 -7.92
C SER A 53 -21.25 2.94 -9.45
N LYS A 54 -22.51 2.74 -9.87
CA LYS A 54 -22.92 2.82 -11.28
C LYS A 54 -22.73 4.20 -11.90
N ALA A 55 -22.82 5.26 -11.10
CA ALA A 55 -22.66 6.64 -11.55
C ALA A 55 -21.18 7.04 -11.63
N LEU A 56 -20.31 6.45 -10.80
CA LEU A 56 -18.87 6.70 -10.84
C LEU A 56 -18.24 6.12 -12.10
N GLY A 57 -18.61 4.89 -12.49
CA GLY A 57 -18.13 4.26 -13.73
C GLY A 57 -16.62 4.00 -13.79
N THR A 58 -15.90 4.22 -12.69
CA THR A 58 -14.44 4.07 -12.55
C THR A 58 -14.09 3.24 -11.33
N LEU A 59 -12.90 2.63 -11.34
CA LEU A 59 -12.33 2.00 -10.16
C LEU A 59 -11.75 3.08 -9.24
N VAL A 60 -12.08 3.04 -7.96
CA VAL A 60 -11.41 3.80 -6.91
C VAL A 60 -10.48 2.83 -6.19
N GLY A 61 -9.20 3.16 -6.12
CA GLY A 61 -8.15 2.33 -5.53
C GLY A 61 -7.49 3.01 -4.36
N THR A 62 -8.26 3.32 -3.31
CA THR A 62 -7.81 4.09 -2.14
C THR A 62 -7.58 3.23 -0.91
N TYR A 63 -8.08 1.99 -0.90
CA TYR A 63 -7.90 1.04 0.20
C TYR A 63 -7.51 -0.35 -0.31
N ARG A 64 -6.53 -0.98 0.36
CA ARG A 64 -6.22 -2.40 0.19
C ARG A 64 -6.24 -3.06 1.55
N ALA A 65 -6.99 -4.15 1.68
CA ALA A 65 -7.15 -4.84 2.97
C ALA A 65 -5.83 -5.21 3.67
N HIS A 66 -4.76 -5.49 2.92
CA HIS A 66 -3.46 -5.88 3.45
C HIS A 66 -2.45 -4.72 3.55
N GLU A 67 -2.82 -3.45 3.29
CA GLU A 67 -1.87 -2.34 3.27
C GLU A 67 -1.19 -2.06 4.63
N SER A 68 -1.85 -2.43 5.73
CA SER A 68 -1.27 -2.39 7.08
C SER A 68 -0.05 -3.33 7.23
N LEU A 69 0.10 -4.31 6.33
CA LEU A 69 1.22 -5.25 6.30
C LEU A 69 2.34 -4.82 5.35
N SER A 70 2.30 -3.60 4.80
CA SER A 70 3.25 -3.14 3.77
C SER A 70 4.71 -3.33 4.18
N THR A 71 5.07 -3.04 5.44
CA THR A 71 6.45 -3.23 5.93
C THR A 71 6.86 -4.70 6.03
N GLN A 72 5.95 -5.60 6.41
CA GLN A 72 6.20 -7.04 6.50
C GLN A 72 6.26 -7.68 5.10
N VAL A 73 5.42 -7.20 4.17
CA VAL A 73 5.46 -7.62 2.76
C VAL A 73 6.80 -7.22 2.14
N PHE A 74 7.25 -5.99 2.37
CA PHE A 74 8.53 -5.53 1.86
C PHE A 74 9.73 -6.24 2.52
N GLU A 75 9.68 -6.52 3.82
CA GLU A 75 10.67 -7.38 4.49
C GLU A 75 10.73 -8.78 3.86
N SER A 76 9.58 -9.40 3.59
CA SER A 76 9.52 -10.71 2.90
C SER A 76 10.13 -10.63 1.49
N MET A 77 9.90 -9.52 0.78
CA MET A 77 10.51 -9.25 -0.52
C MET A 77 12.05 -9.13 -0.40
N ILE A 78 12.56 -8.36 0.57
CA ILE A 78 14.00 -8.24 0.86
C ILE A 78 14.62 -9.60 1.14
N GLN A 79 13.98 -10.43 1.96
CA GLN A 79 14.46 -11.79 2.24
C GLN A 79 14.51 -12.67 0.97
N ALA A 80 13.52 -12.54 0.07
CA ALA A 80 13.52 -13.25 -1.20
C ALA A 80 14.65 -12.77 -2.14
N ILE A 81 14.88 -11.46 -2.19
CA ILE A 81 15.98 -10.83 -2.93
C ILE A 81 17.33 -11.33 -2.39
N ASN A 82 17.51 -11.36 -1.08
CA ASN A 82 18.73 -11.84 -0.44
C ASN A 82 19.01 -13.33 -0.66
N ARG A 83 17.98 -14.15 -0.94
CA ARG A 83 18.15 -15.56 -1.34
C ARG A 83 18.52 -15.73 -2.82
N THR A 84 18.47 -14.65 -3.60
CA THR A 84 18.70 -14.66 -5.04
C THR A 84 20.07 -14.05 -5.35
N ASP A 85 21.12 -14.85 -5.24
CA ASP A 85 22.48 -14.40 -5.55
C ASP A 85 22.86 -14.53 -7.03
N ILE A 86 22.17 -15.41 -7.76
CA ILE A 86 22.53 -15.82 -9.12
C ILE A 86 21.31 -15.74 -10.03
N GLY A 87 21.49 -15.13 -11.21
CA GLY A 87 20.47 -15.06 -12.26
C GLY A 87 20.10 -16.47 -12.77
N PRO A 88 18.80 -16.81 -12.88
CA PRO A 88 18.37 -18.18 -13.20
C PRO A 88 18.79 -18.64 -14.60
N ILE A 89 18.92 -17.70 -15.55
CA ILE A 89 19.28 -17.96 -16.94
C ILE A 89 20.79 -17.80 -17.16
N SER A 90 21.37 -16.67 -16.75
CA SER A 90 22.79 -16.35 -16.95
C SER A 90 23.76 -17.15 -16.07
N LYS A 91 23.29 -17.73 -14.96
CA LYS A 91 24.12 -18.38 -13.92
C LYS A 91 25.25 -17.50 -13.37
N ARG A 92 25.12 -16.18 -13.53
CA ARG A 92 26.04 -15.16 -13.01
C ARG A 92 25.42 -14.45 -11.82
N LYS A 93 26.26 -13.82 -11.01
CA LYS A 93 25.82 -13.03 -9.84
C LYS A 93 24.84 -11.93 -10.25
N ILE A 94 23.92 -11.58 -9.35
CA ILE A 94 23.15 -10.34 -9.44
C ILE A 94 24.09 -9.16 -9.23
N ASP A 95 24.03 -8.15 -10.10
CA ASP A 95 24.89 -6.97 -10.04
C ASP A 95 24.25 -5.85 -9.21
N SER A 96 22.93 -5.69 -9.30
CA SER A 96 22.18 -4.68 -8.53
C SER A 96 20.69 -5.02 -8.44
N VAL A 97 20.03 -4.44 -7.45
CA VAL A 97 18.58 -4.31 -7.35
C VAL A 97 18.17 -2.91 -7.83
N ILE A 98 17.11 -2.81 -8.63
CA ILE A 98 16.53 -1.53 -9.05
C ILE A 98 15.10 -1.47 -8.53
N ILE A 99 14.77 -0.36 -7.87
CA ILE A 99 13.46 -0.04 -7.31
C ILE A 99 12.90 1.15 -8.09
N THR A 100 11.87 0.92 -8.93
CA THR A 100 11.44 1.90 -9.94
C THR A 100 10.34 2.87 -9.52
N GLY A 101 10.27 3.21 -8.23
CA GLY A 101 9.34 4.22 -7.72
C GLY A 101 8.19 3.64 -6.92
N ASP A 102 7.37 4.56 -6.46
CA ASP A 102 6.24 4.33 -5.55
C ASP A 102 6.71 3.57 -4.29
N LEU A 103 7.76 4.13 -3.69
CA LEU A 103 8.42 3.59 -2.51
C LEU A 103 7.51 3.71 -1.29
N THR A 104 6.94 4.91 -1.14
CA THR A 104 5.96 5.31 -0.13
C THR A 104 4.57 5.33 -0.72
N ASP A 105 3.53 5.42 0.13
CA ASP A 105 2.15 5.48 -0.34
C ASP A 105 1.60 6.92 -0.37
N ASN A 106 2.00 7.74 0.61
CA ASN A 106 1.48 9.10 0.83
C ASN A 106 2.58 10.17 0.87
N ALA A 107 3.77 9.87 0.34
CA ALA A 107 4.94 10.73 0.43
C ALA A 107 5.26 11.19 1.87
N GLN A 108 4.90 10.38 2.90
CA GLN A 108 5.10 10.77 4.29
C GLN A 108 6.52 10.46 4.75
N ARG A 109 7.05 11.32 5.63
CA ARG A 109 8.41 11.16 6.16
C ARG A 109 8.58 9.84 6.93
N ASN A 110 7.59 9.42 7.70
CA ASN A 110 7.63 8.14 8.43
C ASN A 110 7.65 6.93 7.49
N GLU A 111 6.87 6.95 6.40
CA GLU A 111 6.89 5.90 5.37
C GLU A 111 8.29 5.77 4.75
N LEU A 112 8.89 6.90 4.36
CA LEU A 112 10.25 6.92 3.81
C LEU A 112 11.30 6.42 4.80
N LEU A 113 11.15 6.75 6.09
CA LEU A 113 12.03 6.26 7.15
C LEU A 113 11.89 4.74 7.34
N TRP A 114 10.67 4.20 7.32
CA TRP A 114 10.46 2.75 7.37
C TRP A 114 11.06 2.05 6.16
N PHE A 115 10.84 2.58 4.95
CA PHE A 115 11.46 2.06 3.72
C PHE A 115 12.99 2.03 3.83
N SER A 116 13.61 3.14 4.24
CA SER A 116 15.07 3.25 4.39
C SER A 116 15.61 2.27 5.45
N ALA A 117 14.94 2.18 6.59
CA ALA A 117 15.35 1.29 7.68
C ALA A 117 15.22 -0.19 7.30
N LEU A 118 14.18 -0.57 6.54
CA LEU A 118 14.01 -1.91 5.98
C LEU A 118 15.20 -2.29 5.08
N LEU A 119 15.56 -1.41 4.14
CA LEU A 119 16.71 -1.64 3.26
C LEU A 119 18.05 -1.70 4.01
N LYS A 120 18.21 -0.94 5.08
CA LYS A 120 19.44 -0.91 5.88
C LYS A 120 19.56 -2.04 6.90
N GLY A 121 18.50 -2.81 7.14
CA GLY A 121 18.50 -3.84 8.19
C GLY A 121 18.42 -3.26 9.60
N GLU A 122 17.73 -2.12 9.74
CA GLU A 122 17.56 -1.43 11.01
C GLU A 122 16.30 -1.91 11.75
N LYS A 123 16.17 -1.52 13.02
CA LYS A 123 14.94 -1.73 13.79
C LYS A 123 13.87 -0.78 13.28
N ILE A 124 12.69 -1.31 12.98
CA ILE A 124 11.53 -0.50 12.62
C ILE A 124 10.38 -0.69 13.60
N ARG A 125 9.55 0.33 13.70
CA ARG A 125 8.22 0.28 14.32
C ARG A 125 7.22 0.84 13.30
N PRO A 126 6.46 -0.02 12.62
CA PRO A 126 5.41 0.36 11.66
C PRO A 126 4.14 0.83 12.39
N ASP A 127 4.30 1.87 13.20
CA ASP A 127 3.24 2.45 14.02
C ASP A 127 3.37 3.97 13.99
N SER A 128 2.28 4.65 13.73
CA SER A 128 2.14 6.10 13.78
C SER A 128 1.03 6.44 14.77
N GLY A 129 0.97 7.70 15.23
CA GLY A 129 -0.03 8.12 16.21
C GLY A 129 0.13 7.41 17.57
N SER A 130 -0.94 6.77 18.03
CA SER A 130 -1.00 6.07 19.32
C SER A 130 -0.16 4.79 19.32
N HIS A 131 0.60 4.56 20.38
CA HIS A 131 1.31 3.28 20.60
C HIS A 131 0.51 2.22 21.36
N THR A 132 -0.73 2.55 21.75
CA THR A 132 -1.57 1.64 22.56
C THR A 132 -2.74 1.08 21.77
N GLU A 133 -3.18 1.73 20.69
CA GLU A 133 -4.33 1.30 19.89
C GLU A 133 -4.09 1.53 18.39
N TRP A 134 -4.83 0.80 17.55
CA TRP A 134 -4.77 0.93 16.09
C TRP A 134 -5.79 1.96 15.61
N GLU A 135 -5.34 2.92 14.82
CA GLU A 135 -6.13 4.10 14.40
C GLU A 135 -6.54 4.05 12.92
N GLY A 136 -6.17 3.00 12.19
CA GLY A 136 -6.52 2.78 10.79
C GLY A 136 -7.83 2.01 10.57
N ALA A 137 -8.15 1.76 9.30
CA ALA A 137 -9.27 0.91 8.90
C ALA A 137 -9.18 -0.50 9.55
N GLY A 138 -10.33 -1.10 9.88
CA GLY A 138 -10.39 -2.38 10.61
C GLY A 138 -10.05 -2.28 12.11
N GLY A 139 -9.96 -1.05 12.62
CA GLY A 139 -9.69 -0.72 14.02
C GLY A 139 -10.93 -0.56 14.89
N LYS A 140 -10.92 0.48 15.74
CA LYS A 140 -11.95 0.75 16.75
C LYS A 140 -13.32 1.07 16.15
N ILE A 141 -13.36 1.77 15.02
CA ILE A 141 -14.59 2.10 14.30
C ILE A 141 -14.88 0.97 13.32
N TYR A 142 -15.87 0.14 13.67
CA TYR A 142 -16.32 -0.93 12.79
C TYR A 142 -17.00 -0.36 11.54
N SER A 143 -16.61 -0.88 10.38
CA SER A 143 -17.28 -0.60 9.11
C SER A 143 -17.34 -1.89 8.30
N PRO A 144 -18.51 -2.26 7.75
CA PRO A 144 -18.62 -3.45 6.92
C PRO A 144 -17.86 -3.32 5.58
N PHE A 145 -17.44 -2.12 5.20
CA PHE A 145 -16.67 -1.88 3.96
C PHE A 145 -15.18 -2.22 4.09
N TYR A 146 -14.67 -2.36 5.31
CA TYR A 146 -13.26 -2.69 5.55
C TYR A 146 -13.11 -4.12 6.03
N TRP A 147 -11.89 -4.64 5.90
CA TRP A 147 -11.56 -5.92 6.50
C TRP A 147 -11.36 -5.70 7.99
N ASN A 148 -12.21 -6.32 8.81
CA ASN A 148 -12.09 -6.27 10.26
C ASN A 148 -11.48 -7.61 10.73
N PRO A 149 -10.14 -7.70 10.88
CA PRO A 149 -9.48 -8.97 11.16
C PRO A 149 -9.87 -9.54 12.53
N HIS A 150 -10.29 -8.70 13.47
CA HIS A 150 -10.75 -9.13 14.79
C HIS A 150 -12.14 -9.79 14.76
N GLY A 151 -12.87 -9.71 13.65
CA GLY A 151 -14.19 -10.33 13.47
C GLY A 151 -15.34 -9.34 13.48
N THR A 152 -16.57 -9.85 13.52
CA THR A 152 -17.81 -9.05 13.52
C THR A 152 -18.22 -8.77 14.97
N PRO A 153 -18.32 -7.49 15.39
CA PRO A 153 -18.88 -7.16 16.70
C PRO A 153 -20.32 -7.65 16.85
N LYS A 154 -20.74 -7.91 18.09
CA LYS A 154 -22.10 -8.38 18.37
C LYS A 154 -23.13 -7.34 17.94
N GLY A 155 -24.08 -7.75 17.10
CA GLY A 155 -25.16 -6.89 16.60
C GLY A 155 -24.85 -6.21 15.26
N GLU A 156 -23.61 -6.33 14.78
CA GLU A 156 -23.20 -5.82 13.47
C GLU A 156 -23.41 -6.88 12.37
N ARG A 157 -23.51 -6.40 11.12
CA ARG A 157 -23.40 -7.26 9.94
C ARG A 157 -21.94 -7.67 9.73
N ASN A 158 -21.69 -8.86 9.20
CA ASN A 158 -20.38 -9.22 8.66
C ASN A 158 -19.88 -8.17 7.65
N ASP A 159 -18.56 -7.97 7.63
CA ASP A 159 -17.96 -7.13 6.62
C ASP A 159 -17.93 -7.81 5.25
N TYR A 160 -17.95 -6.98 4.21
CA TYR A 160 -17.96 -7.42 2.81
C TYR A 160 -16.68 -8.20 2.44
N PRO A 161 -15.47 -7.84 2.90
CA PRO A 161 -14.29 -8.67 2.69
C PRO A 161 -14.45 -10.13 3.12
N ARG A 162 -15.04 -10.37 4.29
CA ARG A 162 -15.29 -11.74 4.78
C ARG A 162 -16.48 -12.38 4.09
N GLU A 163 -17.59 -11.67 3.95
CA GLU A 163 -18.83 -12.19 3.37
C GLU A 163 -18.68 -12.55 1.88
N LEU A 164 -18.03 -11.70 1.10
CA LEU A 164 -17.95 -11.80 -0.36
C LEU A 164 -16.67 -12.48 -0.86
N TYR A 165 -15.56 -12.31 -0.15
CA TYR A 165 -14.23 -12.72 -0.63
C TYR A 165 -13.51 -13.71 0.29
N GLY A 166 -14.13 -14.13 1.40
CA GLY A 166 -13.60 -15.18 2.28
C GLY A 166 -12.37 -14.77 3.08
N PHE A 167 -12.21 -13.47 3.36
CA PHE A 167 -11.11 -13.00 4.21
C PHE A 167 -11.14 -13.69 5.59
N PRO A 168 -9.97 -13.97 6.19
CA PRO A 168 -9.92 -14.66 7.47
C PRO A 168 -10.23 -13.72 8.64
N THR A 169 -10.60 -14.32 9.78
CA THR A 169 -10.51 -13.68 11.09
C THR A 169 -9.13 -14.00 11.67
N ILE A 170 -8.36 -12.96 11.99
CA ILE A 170 -7.03 -13.06 12.58
C ILE A 170 -7.02 -12.16 13.83
N GLN A 171 -7.21 -12.80 14.98
CA GLN A 171 -7.12 -12.10 16.27
C GLN A 171 -5.74 -11.48 16.43
N GLU A 172 -5.67 -10.32 17.08
CA GLU A 172 -4.43 -9.57 17.34
C GLU A 172 -3.65 -9.09 16.10
N LEU A 173 -4.19 -9.23 14.88
CA LEU A 173 -3.47 -8.80 13.67
C LEU A 173 -3.05 -7.33 13.78
N MET A 174 -3.97 -6.45 14.19
CA MET A 174 -3.68 -5.02 14.30
C MET A 174 -2.64 -4.70 15.39
N HIS A 175 -2.48 -5.55 16.41
CA HIS A 175 -1.37 -5.42 17.35
C HIS A 175 -0.05 -5.91 16.73
N ALA A 176 -0.09 -7.04 16.00
CA ALA A 176 1.07 -7.63 15.36
C ALA A 176 1.65 -6.74 14.24
N VAL A 177 0.82 -6.11 13.42
CA VAL A 177 1.29 -5.28 12.30
C VAL A 177 2.09 -4.06 12.76
N ARG A 178 1.85 -3.58 13.99
CA ARG A 178 2.50 -2.40 14.60
C ARG A 178 3.73 -2.75 15.44
N ALA A 179 3.92 -4.05 15.73
CA ALA A 179 4.97 -4.51 16.61
C ALA A 179 6.35 -4.20 16.00
N PRO A 180 7.32 -3.72 16.81
CA PRO A 180 8.64 -3.41 16.29
C PRO A 180 9.41 -4.68 15.94
N PHE A 181 10.17 -4.65 14.84
CA PHE A 181 11.03 -5.76 14.42
C PHE A 181 12.35 -5.27 13.82
N TYR A 182 13.32 -6.18 13.69
CA TYR A 182 14.57 -5.91 12.97
C TYR A 182 14.44 -6.41 11.54
N ALA A 183 14.66 -5.52 10.58
CA ALA A 183 14.67 -5.89 9.17
C ALA A 183 15.92 -6.70 8.81
N SER A 184 15.84 -7.51 7.76
CA SER A 184 16.99 -8.27 7.28
C SER A 184 18.06 -7.38 6.64
N GLY A 185 17.65 -6.25 6.05
CA GLY A 185 18.51 -5.42 5.23
C GLY A 185 18.82 -6.07 3.88
N ILE A 186 18.98 -5.26 2.84
CA ILE A 186 19.28 -5.79 1.51
C ILE A 186 20.79 -6.03 1.35
N ASN A 187 21.18 -7.21 0.86
CA ASN A 187 22.58 -7.60 0.72
C ASN A 187 23.20 -7.23 -0.64
N HIS A 188 22.38 -6.72 -1.56
CA HIS A 188 22.79 -6.29 -2.88
C HIS A 188 22.97 -4.78 -2.93
N LEU A 189 23.80 -4.30 -3.86
CA LEU A 189 23.75 -2.89 -4.25
C LEU A 189 22.34 -2.59 -4.76
N TRP A 190 21.81 -1.43 -4.39
CA TRP A 190 20.46 -1.04 -4.77
C TRP A 190 20.42 0.42 -5.23
N LEU A 191 19.54 0.67 -6.19
CA LEU A 191 19.20 1.99 -6.69
C LEU A 191 17.68 2.14 -6.62
N ALA A 192 17.22 3.23 -6.01
CA ALA A 192 15.82 3.57 -5.96
C ALA A 192 15.58 4.91 -6.65
N VAL A 193 14.52 4.99 -7.44
CA VAL A 193 14.01 6.24 -8.02
C VAL A 193 12.64 6.56 -7.43
N HIS A 194 12.15 7.79 -7.67
CA HIS A 194 10.86 8.24 -7.17
C HIS A 194 9.76 7.97 -8.21
N GLY A 195 8.60 7.54 -7.73
CA GLY A 195 7.34 7.52 -8.47
C GLY A 195 6.43 8.68 -8.04
N ASN A 196 5.17 8.65 -8.48
CA ASN A 196 4.19 9.67 -8.13
C ASN A 196 3.75 9.57 -6.67
N HIS A 197 3.66 8.37 -6.08
CA HIS A 197 3.33 8.20 -4.65
C HIS A 197 4.42 8.75 -3.71
N ASP A 198 5.63 8.96 -4.23
CA ASP A 198 6.73 9.57 -3.47
C ASP A 198 6.69 11.10 -3.43
N ALA A 199 5.75 11.70 -4.15
CA ALA A 199 5.55 13.16 -4.20
C ALA A 199 4.10 13.60 -3.95
N LEU A 200 3.14 12.68 -4.04
CA LEU A 200 1.70 12.94 -3.97
C LEU A 200 1.05 12.02 -2.93
N LEU A 201 -0.02 12.49 -2.31
CA LEU A 201 -0.87 11.69 -1.44
C LEU A 201 -1.61 10.62 -2.27
N GLN A 202 -1.42 9.34 -1.92
CA GLN A 202 -1.86 8.17 -2.69
C GLN A 202 -1.61 8.32 -4.20
N GLY A 203 -0.45 8.90 -4.55
CA GLY A 203 -0.06 9.08 -5.95
C GLY A 203 -0.92 10.06 -6.75
N THR A 204 -1.86 10.76 -6.10
CA THR A 204 -2.97 11.42 -6.77
C THR A 204 -3.08 12.89 -6.40
N VAL A 205 -2.96 13.25 -5.11
CA VAL A 205 -3.24 14.62 -4.65
C VAL A 205 -1.94 15.37 -4.29
N ALA A 206 -1.81 16.59 -4.81
CA ALA A 206 -0.65 17.43 -4.52
C ALA A 206 -0.58 17.84 -3.04
N PRO A 207 0.62 17.86 -2.42
CA PRO A 207 0.77 18.26 -1.04
C PRO A 207 0.38 19.73 -0.85
N SER A 208 -0.28 20.01 0.26
CA SER A 208 -0.65 21.36 0.68
C SER A 208 -0.45 21.50 2.18
N LEU A 209 -0.37 22.75 2.67
CA LEU A 209 -0.28 22.99 4.12
C LEU A 209 -1.51 22.43 4.87
N PRO A 210 -2.76 22.62 4.42
CA PRO A 210 -3.91 21.98 5.05
C PRO A 210 -3.81 20.46 5.14
N LEU A 211 -3.37 19.79 4.05
CA LEU A 211 -3.18 18.33 4.05
C LEU A 211 -2.08 17.88 5.01
N THR A 212 -0.98 18.64 5.06
CA THR A 212 0.13 18.35 5.98
C THR A 212 -0.32 18.43 7.43
N LEU A 213 -1.17 19.42 7.76
CA LEU A 213 -1.76 19.57 9.09
C LEU A 213 -2.77 18.46 9.39
N ALA A 214 -3.63 18.11 8.42
CA ALA A 214 -4.58 17.01 8.55
C ALA A 214 -3.87 15.67 8.82
N ALA A 215 -2.77 15.38 8.13
CA ALA A 215 -1.95 14.17 8.34
C ALA A 215 -1.32 14.06 9.74
N GLN A 216 -1.31 15.14 10.51
CA GLN A 216 -0.74 15.21 11.87
C GLN A 216 -1.82 15.40 12.95
N ASN A 217 -3.09 15.51 12.55
CA ASN A 217 -4.20 15.75 13.45
C ASN A 217 -4.66 14.46 14.15
N ASP A 218 -5.51 14.57 15.17
CA ASP A 218 -6.14 13.44 15.87
C ASP A 218 -7.53 13.07 15.31
N GLU A 219 -7.96 13.73 14.24
CA GLU A 219 -9.22 13.47 13.55
C GLU A 219 -9.00 12.79 12.20
N LYS A 220 -9.58 11.58 12.04
CA LYS A 220 -9.57 10.83 10.78
C LYS A 220 -10.99 10.75 10.20
N ILE A 221 -11.12 11.04 8.91
CA ILE A 221 -12.39 10.91 8.18
C ILE A 221 -12.67 9.42 7.94
N THR A 222 -13.83 8.96 8.40
CA THR A 222 -14.24 7.55 8.23
C THR A 222 -15.38 7.36 7.24
N ALA A 223 -16.06 8.43 6.83
CA ALA A 223 -17.14 8.42 5.84
C ALA A 223 -17.48 9.86 5.43
N ILE A 224 -18.08 10.03 4.25
CA ILE A 224 -18.68 11.29 3.79
C ILE A 224 -20.07 11.01 3.21
N ALA A 225 -20.84 12.05 2.87
CA ALA A 225 -22.12 11.87 2.20
C ALA A 225 -21.90 11.42 0.74
N ASP A 226 -22.85 10.66 0.18
CA ASP A 226 -22.80 10.16 -1.19
C ASP A 226 -22.61 11.29 -2.21
N GLU A 227 -23.27 12.44 -1.99
CA GLU A 227 -23.18 13.60 -2.89
C GLU A 227 -21.76 14.20 -2.89
N VAL A 228 -21.12 14.26 -1.72
CA VAL A 228 -19.75 14.78 -1.56
C VAL A 228 -18.76 13.81 -2.22
N ALA A 229 -18.94 12.50 -2.02
CA ALA A 229 -18.10 11.49 -2.64
C ALA A 229 -18.23 11.50 -4.17
N LEU A 230 -19.46 11.58 -4.68
CA LEU A 230 -19.71 11.63 -6.12
C LEU A 230 -19.04 12.84 -6.76
N GLN A 231 -19.15 14.02 -6.14
CA GLN A 231 -18.51 15.24 -6.62
C GLN A 231 -16.97 15.15 -6.56
N ALA A 232 -16.41 14.62 -5.47
CA ALA A 232 -14.96 14.48 -5.33
C ALA A 232 -14.39 13.53 -6.39
N LEU A 233 -15.01 12.36 -6.54
CA LEU A 233 -14.54 11.30 -7.43
C LEU A 233 -14.82 11.56 -8.91
N SER A 234 -15.88 12.30 -9.26
CA SER A 234 -16.16 12.68 -10.66
C SER A 234 -15.09 13.60 -11.27
N ASN A 235 -14.30 14.26 -10.42
CA ASN A 235 -13.23 15.17 -10.83
C ASN A 235 -11.85 14.49 -10.87
N VAL A 236 -11.75 13.22 -10.45
CA VAL A 236 -10.52 12.44 -10.52
C VAL A 236 -10.35 11.91 -11.95
N SER A 237 -9.15 12.06 -12.50
CA SER A 237 -8.79 11.55 -13.81
C SER A 237 -7.48 10.77 -13.74
N GLU A 238 -7.18 9.96 -14.76
CA GLU A 238 -5.89 9.26 -14.91
C GLU A 238 -4.70 10.23 -15.07
N VAL A 239 -4.96 11.53 -15.27
CA VAL A 239 -3.97 12.60 -15.33
C VAL A 239 -4.11 13.48 -14.07
N GLY A 240 -3.10 13.41 -13.20
CA GLY A 240 -3.06 14.14 -11.93
C GLY A 240 -2.38 15.52 -11.97
N PRO A 241 -2.29 16.22 -10.82
CA PRO A 241 -2.86 15.81 -9.53
C PRO A 241 -4.35 16.16 -9.38
N ALA A 242 -5.09 15.34 -8.63
CA ALA A 242 -6.46 15.64 -8.19
C ALA A 242 -6.46 16.51 -6.92
N SER A 243 -7.65 16.82 -6.40
CA SER A 243 -7.85 17.57 -5.14
C SER A 243 -8.30 16.64 -4.01
N TYR A 244 -7.87 16.94 -2.77
CA TYR A 244 -8.38 16.26 -1.58
C TYR A 244 -9.83 16.67 -1.31
N PRO A 245 -10.71 15.76 -0.84
CA PRO A 245 -12.07 16.14 -0.45
C PRO A 245 -12.07 17.19 0.67
N ASP A 246 -12.94 18.19 0.59
CA ASP A 246 -13.06 19.22 1.62
C ASP A 246 -13.55 18.61 2.94
N VAL A 247 -12.97 19.09 4.05
CA VAL A 247 -13.36 18.74 5.41
C VAL A 247 -14.45 19.72 5.85
N THR A 248 -15.70 19.50 5.44
CA THR A 248 -16.86 20.26 5.95
C THR A 248 -17.58 19.49 7.04
#